data_AF-A0A1Y1M692-F1
#
_entry.id   AF-A0A1Y1M692-F1
#
_cell.length_a   1.000
_cell.length_b   1.000
_cell.length_c   1.000
_cell.angle_alpha   90.00
_cell.angle_beta   90.00
_cell.angle_gamma   90.00
#
_symmetry.space_group_name_H-M   'P 1'
#
loop_
_entity.id
_entity.type
_entity.pdbx_description
1 polymer ?
#
loop_
_entity_poly.entity_id
_entity_poly.type
_entity_poly.pdbx_seq_one_letter_code
_entity_poly.pdbx_strand_id
1 'polypeptide(L)'
;AIFFYIARVIYLASAQNIKRLEGITRAPTFSHVSASLSGLATIRSSGAESMVTKEFDGIQDQHTSAWFLVLATSEAFGFYLDLISVIFLLLLTFQFLIFDDGATLSGDVGLVISQSLILTGMLQFGIRQSAEVAS
;
A
#
# COMPACT_ATOMS: atom_id res chain seq x y z
N ALA A 1 -2.03 4.18 19.84
CA ALA A 1 -3.27 4.63 19.16
C ALA A 1 -3.09 5.93 18.38
N ILE A 2 -2.65 7.03 19.01
CA ILE A 2 -2.51 8.35 18.34
C ILE A 2 -1.53 8.33 17.16
N PHE A 3 -0.35 7.72 17.34
CA PHE A 3 0.64 7.55 16.25
C PHE A 3 0.08 6.80 15.04
N PHE A 4 -0.60 5.66 15.27
CA PHE A 4 -1.26 4.89 14.22
C PHE A 4 -2.35 5.69 13.50
N TYR A 5 -3.11 6.52 14.22
CA TYR A 5 -4.14 7.37 13.64
C TYR A 5 -3.55 8.46 12.74
N ILE A 6 -2.50 9.16 13.20
CA ILE A 6 -1.82 10.20 12.41
C ILE A 6 -1.20 9.59 11.15
N ALA A 7 -0.51 8.45 11.29
CA ALA A 7 0.07 7.71 10.17
C ALA A 7 -1.01 7.34 9.13
N ARG A 8 -2.18 6.88 9.59
CA ARG A 8 -3.32 6.55 8.72
C ARG A 8 -3.85 7.79 7.98
N VAL A 9 -3.98 8.94 8.63
CA VAL A 9 -4.52 10.15 7.99
C VAL A 9 -3.61 10.64 6.87
N ILE A 10 -2.29 10.69 7.11
CA ILE A 10 -1.29 11.11 6.12
C ILE A 10 -1.24 10.12 4.94
N TYR A 11 -1.25 8.82 5.26
CA TYR A 11 -1.27 7.78 4.24
C TYR A 11 -2.51 7.86 3.37
N LEU A 12 -3.70 8.00 3.97
CA LEU A 12 -4.96 7.97 3.23
C LEU A 12 -5.06 9.13 2.23
N ALA A 13 -4.64 10.34 2.64
CA ALA A 13 -4.61 11.49 1.75
C ALA A 13 -3.67 11.27 0.54
N SER A 14 -2.52 10.64 0.77
CA SER A 14 -1.54 10.35 -0.30
C SER A 14 -2.03 9.22 -1.21
N ALA A 15 -2.52 8.12 -0.63
CA ALA A 15 -3.01 6.94 -1.35
C ALA A 15 -4.21 7.27 -2.24
N GLN A 16 -5.15 8.12 -1.77
CA GLN A 16 -6.29 8.57 -2.59
C GLN A 16 -5.85 9.36 -3.82
N ASN A 17 -4.86 10.23 -3.69
CA ASN A 17 -4.34 11.00 -4.82
C ASN A 17 -3.65 10.11 -5.85
N ILE A 18 -2.87 9.13 -5.40
CA ILE A 18 -2.16 8.18 -6.27
C ILE A 18 -3.16 7.24 -6.96
N LYS A 19 -4.19 6.77 -6.24
CA LYS A 19 -5.24 5.93 -6.83
C LYS A 19 -6.11 6.69 -7.83
N ARG A 20 -6.37 7.98 -7.59
CA ARG A 20 -6.99 8.86 -8.59
C ARG A 20 -6.13 8.99 -9.84
N LEU A 21 -4.81 9.13 -9.69
CA LEU A 21 -3.89 9.18 -10.82
C LEU A 21 -3.92 7.87 -11.62
N GLU A 22 -3.86 6.72 -10.93
CA GLU A 22 -4.00 5.40 -11.56
C GLU A 22 -5.29 5.31 -12.38
N GLY A 23 -6.43 5.70 -11.80
CA GLY A 23 -7.72 5.70 -12.49
C GLY A 23 -7.75 6.57 -13.74
N ILE A 24 -7.10 7.75 -13.71
CA ILE A 24 -6.99 8.64 -14.88
C ILE A 24 -6.12 8.00 -15.97
N THR A 25 -5.00 7.38 -15.61
CA THR A 25 -4.10 6.72 -16.58
C THR A 25 -4.66 5.42 -17.17
N ARG A 26 -5.60 4.76 -16.47
CA ARG A 26 -6.19 3.50 -16.89
C ARG A 26 -7.22 3.65 -18.01
N ALA A 27 -7.99 4.74 -18.02
CA ALA A 27 -9.06 4.95 -19.00
C ALA A 27 -8.55 5.07 -20.46
N PRO A 28 -7.46 5.81 -20.76
CA PRO A 28 -6.86 5.87 -22.09
C PRO A 28 -6.45 4.50 -22.64
N THR A 29 -5.93 3.59 -21.79
CA THR A 29 -5.54 2.23 -22.20
C THR A 29 -6.71 1.47 -22.80
N PHE A 30 -7.86 1.47 -22.14
CA PHE A 30 -9.07 0.79 -22.65
C PHE A 30 -9.64 1.48 -23.88
N SER A 31 -9.66 2.82 -23.90
CA SER A 31 -10.15 3.59 -25.04
C SER A 31 -9.32 3.33 -26.30
N HIS A 32 -7.99 3.30 -26.17
CA HIS A 32 -7.07 3.02 -27.27
C HIS A 32 -7.23 1.60 -27.82
N VAL A 33 -7.39 0.60 -26.94
CA VAL A 33 -7.67 -0.79 -27.35
C VAL A 33 -9.01 -0.88 -28.09
N SER A 34 -10.06 -0.23 -27.58
CA SER A 34 -11.36 -0.19 -28.23
C SER A 34 -11.28 0.43 -29.62
N ALA A 35 -10.59 1.57 -29.76
CA ALA A 35 -10.42 2.26 -31.04
C ALA A 35 -9.61 1.40 -32.03
N SER A 36 -8.55 0.75 -31.56
CA SER A 36 -7.71 -0.15 -32.37
C SER A 36 -8.49 -1.35 -32.89
N LEU A 37 -9.37 -1.92 -32.06
CA LEU A 37 -10.20 -3.06 -32.44
C LEU A 37 -11.25 -2.66 -33.49
N SER A 38 -11.90 -1.52 -33.32
CA SER A 38 -12.86 -0.99 -34.29
C SER A 38 -12.20 -0.57 -35.61
N GLY A 39 -10.98 -0.04 -35.57
CA GLY A 39 -10.21 0.43 -36.74
C GLY A 39 -9.26 -0.60 -37.35
N LEU A 40 -9.30 -1.86 -36.92
CA LEU A 40 -8.28 -2.86 -37.23
C LEU A 40 -8.03 -3.06 -38.73
N ALA A 41 -9.10 -3.06 -39.54
CA ALA A 41 -8.99 -3.20 -40.99
C ALA A 41 -8.22 -2.04 -41.63
N THR A 42 -8.46 -0.81 -41.17
CA THR A 42 -7.77 0.40 -41.66
C THR A 42 -6.32 0.45 -41.22
N ILE A 43 -6.02 0.01 -39.99
CA ILE A 43 -4.63 -0.06 -39.49
C ILE A 43 -3.81 -1.03 -40.36
N ARG A 44 -4.37 -2.21 -40.65
CA ARG A 44 -3.69 -3.22 -41.49
C ARG A 44 -3.55 -2.80 -42.94
N SER A 45 -4.58 -2.19 -43.52
CA SER A 45 -4.51 -1.76 -44.93
C SER A 45 -3.53 -0.58 -45.14
N SER A 46 -3.24 0.19 -44.09
CA SER A 46 -2.29 1.30 -44.13
C SER A 46 -0.87 0.93 -43.69
N GLY A 47 -0.63 -0.29 -43.21
CA GLY A 47 0.68 -0.71 -42.68
C GLY A 47 1.10 0.04 -41.43
N ALA A 48 0.13 0.55 -40.67
CA ALA A 48 0.33 1.45 -39.53
C ALA A 48 0.47 0.73 -38.18
N GLU A 49 0.59 -0.61 -38.17
CA GLU A 49 0.63 -1.43 -36.96
C GLU A 49 1.72 -0.97 -35.99
N SER A 50 2.94 -0.74 -36.50
CA SER A 50 4.07 -0.34 -35.66
C SER A 50 3.86 1.02 -34.97
N MET A 51 3.19 1.96 -35.64
CA MET A 51 2.88 3.27 -35.09
C MET A 51 1.87 3.15 -33.95
N VAL A 52 0.79 2.40 -34.17
CA VAL A 52 -0.28 2.18 -33.17
C VAL A 52 0.25 1.39 -31.98
N THR A 53 1.11 0.39 -32.19
CA THR A 53 1.78 -0.34 -31.10
C THR A 53 2.64 0.59 -30.26
N LYS A 54 3.48 1.43 -30.89
CA LYS A 54 4.35 2.37 -30.15
C LYS A 54 3.56 3.39 -29.34
N GLU A 55 2.42 3.84 -29.85
CA GLU A 55 1.52 4.73 -29.12
C GLU A 55 0.88 4.03 -27.92
N PHE A 56 0.44 2.78 -28.10
CA PHE A 56 -0.07 1.96 -27.01
C PHE A 56 0.97 1.70 -25.92
N ASP A 57 2.22 1.41 -26.29
CA ASP A 57 3.32 1.21 -25.35
C ASP A 57 3.52 2.44 -24.45
N GLY A 58 3.46 3.66 -25.02
CA GLY A 58 3.57 4.89 -24.25
C GLY A 58 2.41 5.13 -23.28
N ILE A 59 1.19 4.73 -23.65
CA ILE A 59 0.01 4.78 -22.76
C ILE A 59 0.17 3.74 -21.64
N GLN A 60 0.64 2.54 -21.98
CA GLN A 60 0.85 1.45 -21.03
C GLN A 60 1.95 1.78 -20.02
N ASP A 61 3.04 2.43 -20.43
CA ASP A 61 4.11 2.87 -19.53
C ASP A 61 3.60 3.87 -18.48
N GLN A 62 2.74 4.81 -18.89
CA GLN A 62 2.13 5.77 -17.96
C GLN A 62 1.21 5.08 -16.94
N HIS A 63 0.36 4.16 -17.40
CA HIS A 63 -0.49 3.37 -16.51
C HIS A 63 0.34 2.49 -15.56
N THR A 64 1.37 1.83 -16.08
CA THR A 64 2.25 0.96 -15.30
C THR A 64 3.01 1.76 -14.23
N SER A 65 3.49 2.96 -14.56
CA SER A 65 4.14 3.85 -13.60
C SER A 65 3.19 4.28 -12.47
N ALA A 66 1.97 4.68 -12.81
CA ALA A 66 0.96 5.05 -11.81
C ALA A 66 0.55 3.85 -10.94
N TRP A 67 0.39 2.67 -11.54
CA TRP A 67 0.11 1.42 -10.83
C TRP A 67 1.25 1.04 -9.87
N PHE A 68 2.50 1.17 -10.31
CA PHE A 68 3.66 0.94 -9.46
C PHE A 68 3.69 1.87 -8.26
N LEU A 69 3.33 3.15 -8.43
CA LEU A 69 3.22 4.09 -7.31
C LEU A 69 2.16 3.68 -6.28
N VAL A 70 1.02 3.13 -6.72
CA VAL A 70 0.00 2.58 -5.80
C VAL A 70 0.61 1.45 -4.97
N LEU A 71 1.29 0.51 -5.62
CA LEU A 71 1.91 -0.64 -4.94
C LEU A 71 3.02 -0.18 -3.97
N ALA A 72 3.93 0.66 -4.44
CA ALA A 72 5.05 1.17 -3.64
C ALA A 72 4.58 1.95 -2.41
N THR A 73 3.51 2.74 -2.54
CA THR A 73 2.94 3.49 -1.41
C THR A 73 2.31 2.55 -0.38
N SER A 74 1.60 1.50 -0.82
CA SER A 74 1.04 0.48 0.06
C SER A 74 2.11 -0.27 0.84
N GLU A 75 3.17 -0.72 0.17
CA GLU A 75 4.32 -1.40 0.80
C GLU A 75 5.06 -0.49 1.77
N ALA A 76 5.33 0.77 1.39
CA ALA A 76 5.99 1.74 2.26
C ALA A 76 5.20 1.96 3.56
N PHE A 77 3.88 2.07 3.46
CA PHE A 77 3.02 2.19 4.63
C PHE A 77 3.04 0.95 5.52
N GLY A 78 3.01 -0.24 4.92
CA GLY A 78 3.21 -1.49 5.62
C GLY A 78 4.49 -1.49 6.44
N PHE A 79 5.60 -1.09 5.81
CA PHE A 79 6.91 -0.96 6.46
C PHE A 79 6.93 0.04 7.62
N TYR A 80 6.29 1.21 7.48
CA TYR A 80 6.19 2.17 8.58
C TYR A 80 5.39 1.64 9.76
N LEU A 81 4.31 0.88 9.50
CA LEU A 81 3.54 0.24 10.57
C LEU A 81 4.35 -0.85 11.28
N ASP A 82 5.14 -1.63 10.54
CA ASP A 82 6.08 -2.61 11.12
C ASP A 82 7.10 -1.93 12.02
N LEU A 83 7.68 -0.80 11.58
CA LEU A 83 8.64 -0.04 12.37
C LEU A 83 8.05 0.46 13.69
N ILE A 84 6.83 1.02 13.67
CA ILE A 84 6.12 1.45 14.88
C ILE A 84 5.87 0.26 15.82
N SER A 85 5.52 -0.89 15.26
CA SER A 85 5.25 -2.12 16.00
C SER A 85 6.50 -2.63 16.72
N VAL A 86 7.64 -2.64 16.03
CA VAL A 86 8.94 -3.02 16.61
C VAL A 86 9.36 -2.06 17.72
N ILE A 87 9.21 -0.74 17.51
CA ILE A 87 9.54 0.26 18.54
C ILE A 87 8.64 0.07 19.78
N PHE A 88 7.35 -0.20 19.59
CA PHE A 88 6.44 -0.45 20.70
C PHE A 88 6.84 -1.70 21.51
N LEU A 89 7.17 -2.81 20.84
CA LEU A 89 7.65 -4.02 21.49
C LEU A 89 8.96 -3.80 22.25
N LEU A 90 9.87 -3.02 21.65
CA LEU A 90 11.13 -2.64 22.28
C LEU A 90 10.89 -1.84 23.57
N LEU A 91 10.01 -0.83 23.53
CA LEU A 91 9.65 -0.07 24.73
C LEU A 91 9.02 -0.94 25.83
N LEU A 92 8.13 -1.87 25.45
CA LEU A 92 7.53 -2.79 26.43
C LEU A 92 8.60 -3.69 27.08
N THR A 93 9.50 -4.27 26.29
CA THR A 93 10.57 -5.12 26.82
C THR A 93 11.55 -4.34 27.71
N PHE A 94 11.91 -3.11 27.34
CA PHE A 94 12.75 -2.25 28.18
C PHE A 94 12.05 -1.82 29.47
N GLN A 95 10.74 -1.55 29.43
CA GLN A 95 9.97 -1.20 30.63
C GLN A 95 10.02 -2.34 31.67
N PHE A 96 9.80 -3.58 31.22
CA PHE A 96 9.88 -4.75 32.11
C PHE A 96 11.29 -5.03 32.63
N LEU A 97 12.32 -4.69 31.86
CA LEU A 97 13.71 -4.86 32.29
C LEU A 97 14.13 -3.82 33.35
N ILE A 98 13.66 -2.58 33.25
CA ILE A 98 14.08 -1.47 34.12
C ILE A 98 13.26 -1.43 35.43
N PHE A 99 11.96 -1.75 35.36
CA PHE A 99 11.03 -1.68 36.50
C PHE A 99 10.76 -3.04 37.14
N ASP A 100 11.74 -3.95 37.10
CA ASP A 100 11.58 -5.25 37.75
C ASP A 100 11.67 -5.11 39.28
N ASP A 101 10.51 -5.08 39.94
CA ASP A 101 10.37 -4.99 41.40
C ASP A 101 10.52 -6.36 42.10
N GLY A 102 10.88 -7.44 41.38
CA GLY A 102 11.06 -8.79 41.92
C GLY A 102 9.77 -9.51 42.34
N ALA A 103 8.63 -8.82 42.33
CA ALA A 103 7.29 -9.37 42.53
C ALA A 103 6.60 -9.81 41.22
N THR A 104 7.15 -9.41 40.08
CA THR A 104 6.64 -9.73 38.74
C THR A 104 7.03 -11.15 38.33
N LEU A 105 6.06 -12.07 38.26
CA LEU A 105 6.32 -13.41 37.72
C LEU A 105 6.65 -13.31 36.22
N SER A 106 7.69 -14.04 35.80
CA SER A 106 8.13 -14.08 34.39
C SER A 106 7.01 -14.52 33.43
N GLY A 107 6.03 -15.27 33.93
CA GLY A 107 4.83 -15.67 33.19
C GLY A 107 3.92 -14.51 32.81
N ASP A 108 3.76 -13.52 33.69
CA ASP A 108 2.90 -12.35 33.44
C ASP A 108 3.53 -11.43 32.39
N VAL A 109 4.86 -11.26 32.43
CA VAL A 109 5.61 -10.50 31.43
C VAL A 109 5.47 -11.16 30.04
N GLY A 110 5.63 -12.47 29.97
CA GLY A 110 5.43 -13.24 28.73
C GLY A 110 4.00 -13.13 28.19
N LEU A 111 3.00 -13.13 29.08
CA LEU A 111 1.60 -12.94 28.72
C LEU A 111 1.36 -11.55 28.12
N VAL A 112 1.84 -10.48 28.78
CA VAL A 112 1.67 -9.10 28.31
C VAL A 112 2.36 -8.89 26.96
N ILE A 113 3.56 -9.41 26.77
CA ILE A 113 4.29 -9.32 25.49
C ILE A 113 3.51 -10.07 24.39
N SER A 114 3.07 -11.30 24.66
CA SER A 114 2.33 -12.10 23.68
C SER A 114 1.01 -11.45 23.26
N GLN A 115 0.25 -10.93 24.23
CA GLN A 115 -1.00 -10.22 23.95
C GLN A 115 -0.75 -8.91 23.20
N SER A 116 0.30 -8.18 23.54
CA SER A 116 0.70 -6.94 22.86
C SER A 116 1.12 -7.20 21.41
N LEU A 117 1.81 -8.32 21.15
CA LEU A 117 2.19 -8.74 19.81
C LEU A 117 0.94 -9.06 18.96
N ILE A 118 0.00 -9.84 19.52
CA ILE A 118 -1.26 -10.18 18.84
C ILE A 118 -2.07 -8.91 18.54
N LEU A 119 -2.21 -8.00 19.51
CA LEU A 119 -2.94 -6.75 19.34
C LEU A 119 -2.32 -5.87 18.24
N THR A 120 -0.99 -5.72 18.27
CA THR A 120 -0.24 -4.93 17.29
C THR A 120 -0.38 -5.51 15.88
N GLY A 121 -0.28 -6.84 15.75
CA GLY A 121 -0.49 -7.53 14.47
C GLY A 121 -1.90 -7.34 13.90
N MET A 122 -2.93 -7.46 14.75
CA MET A 122 -4.31 -7.21 14.33
C MET A 122 -4.55 -5.75 13.93
N LEU A 123 -3.95 -4.79 14.66
CA LEU A 123 -4.04 -3.37 14.31
C LEU A 123 -3.38 -3.08 12.96
N GLN A 124 -2.20 -3.65 12.70
CA GLN A 124 -1.53 -3.49 11.42
C GLN A 124 -2.36 -4.05 10.27
N PHE A 125 -2.89 -5.27 10.43
CA PHE A 125 -3.77 -5.90 9.44
C PHE A 125 -5.03 -5.06 9.20
N GLY A 126 -5.72 -4.64 10.27
CA GLY A 126 -6.93 -3.82 10.17
C GLY A 126 -6.70 -2.46 9.52
N ILE A 127 -5.54 -1.84 9.78
CA ILE A 127 -5.16 -0.58 9.13
C ILE A 127 -4.88 -0.79 7.63
N ARG A 128 -4.16 -1.86 7.23
CA ARG A 128 -3.94 -2.21 5.83
C ARG A 128 -5.27 -2.47 5.10
N GLN A 129 -6.16 -3.25 5.71
CA GLN A 129 -7.47 -3.54 5.12
C GLN A 129 -8.37 -2.30 5.04
N SER A 130 -8.36 -1.44 6.06
CA SER A 130 -9.09 -0.16 6.00
C SER A 130 -8.52 0.77 4.94
N ALA A 131 -7.21 0.76 4.72
CA ALA A 131 -6.54 1.50 3.66
C ALA A 131 -6.94 0.98 2.27
N GLU A 132 -6.93 -0.33 2.04
CA GLU A 132 -7.36 -0.94 0.78
C GLU A 132 -8.82 -0.63 0.44
N VAL A 133 -9.72 -0.70 1.43
CA VAL A 133 -11.16 -0.43 1.26
C VAL A 133 -11.45 1.06 1.02
N ALA A 134 -10.68 1.96 1.64
CA ALA A 134 -10.90 3.40 1.52
C ALA A 134 -10.16 4.04 0.34
N SER A 135 -9.19 3.32 -0.23
CA SER A 135 -8.55 3.62 -1.50
C SER A 135 -9.47 3.16 -2.63
#